data_AF-A0A6F9CDG6-F1
#
_entry.id   AF-A0A6F9CDG6-F1
#
_cell.length_a   1.000
_cell.length_b   1.000
_cell.length_c   1.000
_cell.angle_alpha   90.00
_cell.angle_beta   90.00
_cell.angle_gamma   90.00
#
_symmetry.space_group_name_H-M   'P 1'
#
loop_
_entity.id
_entity.type
_entity.pdbx_description
1 polymer ?
#
loop_
_entity_poly.entity_id
_entity_poly.type
_entity_poly.pdbx_seq_one_letter_code
_entity_poly.pdbx_strand_id
1 'polypeptide(L)'
;MLCRVLSLFVLCCLGLLEQTPPGASTGVVPSATRTLVWGSGLQANVVLPARFFYIQTVDSSGRNFTSSPGENTFEVKIMSPVEQFTRIWVQVLDRKDGSFLPSGSVWKEDMHCPVSFPQIEQDLALFPRVDPDRNALEVPQQFFVNLGDWPLEKRRPSERLHPIFSWCGSNDTRDVVMPTYDLTEVSLDMMSVQANTGPPWREKNATAFWRGRDSRKERLELVKLARAHPDMVDAAFTNFFFFKHDESLYGPLVKHVSFFDFFKYKYQINIDGTVAAYRLPYLLAGDSVVLKQDSGYYEHFYSQLRPWVHYIPIRADLADLQEKIHWAREQDEEARKIAVAGQQFARNHLMGDSIFCYYYKLFQEYAKLQVTEPKVREGMERVEQPTDDLFPCSCHRIPQ
;
A
#
# COMPACT_ATOMS: atom_id res chain seq x y z
N MET A 1 3.28 -48.29 -8.91
CA MET A 1 1.82 -48.53 -8.87
C MET A 1 1.15 -47.40 -9.65
N LEU A 2 0.64 -47.72 -10.86
CA LEU A 2 -0.18 -46.98 -11.86
C LEU A 2 0.00 -45.44 -11.94
N CYS A 3 0.49 -44.78 -13.01
CA CYS A 3 0.23 -44.82 -14.46
C CYS A 3 -1.23 -44.53 -14.87
N ARG A 4 -1.52 -43.33 -15.45
CA ARG A 4 -2.17 -43.11 -16.78
C ARG A 4 -2.69 -41.67 -17.02
N VAL A 5 -2.26 -41.12 -18.16
CA VAL A 5 -2.95 -40.32 -19.20
C VAL A 5 -4.44 -39.96 -18.98
N LEU A 6 -4.80 -38.68 -19.21
CA LEU A 6 -6.12 -38.21 -19.69
C LEU A 6 -5.91 -36.88 -20.46
N SER A 7 -5.93 -36.83 -21.80
CA SER A 7 -7.06 -36.91 -22.75
C SER A 7 -8.04 -35.73 -22.66
N LEU A 8 -7.87 -34.76 -23.58
CA LEU A 8 -8.88 -33.76 -23.96
C LEU A 8 -10.04 -34.47 -24.69
N PHE A 9 -11.27 -34.27 -24.22
CA PHE A 9 -12.47 -34.45 -25.03
C PHE A 9 -13.23 -33.13 -25.08
N VAL A 10 -13.40 -32.58 -26.29
CA VAL A 10 -14.31 -31.47 -26.59
C VAL A 10 -15.59 -32.11 -27.12
N LEU A 11 -16.69 -32.00 -26.38
CA LEU A 11 -18.02 -32.20 -26.96
C LEU A 11 -18.58 -30.85 -27.41
N CYS A 12 -18.80 -30.75 -28.71
CA CYS A 12 -19.42 -29.64 -29.39
C CYS A 12 -20.94 -29.89 -29.42
N CYS A 13 -21.74 -29.00 -28.85
CA CYS A 13 -23.17 -28.89 -29.17
C CYS A 13 -23.42 -27.52 -29.80
N LEU A 14 -23.54 -27.55 -31.13
CA LEU A 14 -24.03 -26.48 -31.97
C LEU A 14 -25.51 -26.22 -31.68
N GLY A 15 -25.85 -24.96 -31.41
CA GLY A 15 -27.22 -24.44 -31.39
C GLY A 15 -27.21 -23.08 -32.08
N LEU A 16 -27.64 -23.08 -33.33
CA LEU A 16 -27.75 -21.98 -34.28
C LEU A 16 -28.39 -20.71 -33.72
N LEU A 17 -27.80 -19.55 -34.02
CA LEU A 17 -28.47 -18.37 -34.56
C LEU A 17 -27.41 -17.39 -35.09
N GLU A 18 -27.22 -17.43 -36.41
CA GLU A 18 -26.42 -16.50 -37.19
C GLU A 18 -27.10 -15.11 -37.20
N GLN A 19 -26.34 -14.07 -36.86
CA GLN A 19 -26.54 -12.74 -37.43
C GLN A 19 -25.17 -12.15 -37.77
N THR A 20 -24.77 -12.29 -39.03
CA THR A 20 -23.61 -11.61 -39.61
C THR A 20 -24.05 -10.26 -40.19
N PRO A 21 -23.42 -9.13 -39.80
CA PRO A 21 -23.58 -7.87 -40.53
C PRO A 21 -22.77 -7.95 -41.85
N PRO A 22 -23.24 -7.32 -42.94
CA PRO A 22 -22.59 -7.41 -44.24
C PRO A 22 -21.40 -6.46 -44.30
N GLY A 23 -20.18 -7.03 -44.34
CA GLY A 23 -18.95 -6.26 -44.54
C GLY A 23 -17.73 -6.87 -43.86
N ALA A 24 -17.50 -8.18 -43.99
CA ALA A 24 -16.26 -8.81 -43.51
C ALA A 24 -15.37 -9.13 -44.71
N SER A 25 -14.30 -8.36 -44.86
CA SER A 25 -13.13 -8.74 -45.65
C SER A 25 -12.73 -10.18 -45.30
N THR A 26 -12.27 -10.95 -46.29
CA THR A 26 -11.56 -12.23 -46.10
C THR A 26 -10.29 -11.99 -45.29
N GLY A 27 -10.45 -11.80 -43.98
CA GLY A 27 -9.42 -11.52 -43.02
C GLY A 27 -8.97 -12.82 -42.37
N VAL A 28 -7.66 -12.94 -42.21
CA VAL A 28 -7.03 -14.04 -41.49
C VAL A 28 -7.59 -14.10 -40.06
N VAL A 29 -8.10 -15.26 -39.62
CA VAL A 29 -8.75 -15.42 -38.30
C VAL A 29 -7.74 -15.92 -37.25
N PRO A 30 -7.65 -15.29 -36.07
CA PRO A 30 -6.78 -15.71 -34.97
C PRO A 30 -7.07 -17.14 -34.46
N SER A 31 -6.02 -17.88 -34.09
CA SER A 31 -6.12 -19.21 -33.48
C SER A 31 -5.70 -19.17 -32.01
N ALA A 32 -6.66 -19.33 -31.09
CA ALA A 32 -6.40 -19.28 -29.65
C ALA A 32 -5.44 -20.38 -29.17
N THR A 33 -5.58 -21.61 -29.67
CA THR A 33 -4.77 -22.77 -29.24
C THR A 33 -3.32 -22.71 -29.71
N ARG A 34 -3.04 -21.92 -30.74
CA ARG A 34 -1.69 -21.76 -31.31
C ARG A 34 -1.05 -20.42 -30.95
N THR A 35 -1.83 -19.48 -30.40
CA THR A 35 -1.36 -18.18 -29.95
C THR A 35 -0.49 -18.34 -28.71
N LEU A 36 0.68 -17.70 -28.73
CA LEU A 36 1.64 -17.78 -27.63
C LEU A 36 1.40 -16.64 -26.64
N VAL A 37 1.39 -16.97 -25.35
CA VAL A 37 1.25 -16.00 -24.26
C VAL A 37 2.40 -16.17 -23.29
N TRP A 38 3.14 -15.10 -23.01
CA TRP A 38 4.25 -15.10 -22.06
C TRP A 38 4.41 -13.73 -21.39
N GLY A 39 5.03 -13.68 -20.21
CA GLY A 39 5.16 -12.43 -19.45
C GLY A 39 5.38 -12.64 -17.96
N SER A 40 5.75 -11.56 -17.27
CA SER A 40 5.92 -11.55 -15.82
C SER A 40 4.56 -11.68 -15.12
N GLY A 41 4.49 -12.49 -14.05
CA GLY A 41 3.25 -12.72 -13.29
C GLY A 41 2.32 -13.82 -13.82
N LEU A 42 2.68 -14.53 -14.90
CA LEU A 42 1.93 -15.69 -15.41
C LEU A 42 2.28 -17.02 -14.73
N GLN A 43 3.40 -17.07 -13.98
CA GLN A 43 3.81 -18.25 -13.22
C GLN A 43 3.38 -18.11 -11.75
N ALA A 44 2.50 -19.02 -11.30
CA ALA A 44 1.88 -18.96 -9.97
C ALA A 44 2.85 -19.16 -8.79
N ASN A 45 4.10 -19.55 -9.04
CA ASN A 45 5.10 -19.78 -8.00
C ASN A 45 5.64 -18.47 -7.38
N VAL A 46 5.33 -17.32 -7.99
CA VAL A 46 5.60 -15.98 -7.46
C VAL A 46 4.37 -15.10 -7.72
N VAL A 47 3.68 -14.66 -6.66
CA VAL A 47 2.53 -13.77 -6.77
C VAL A 47 3.03 -12.33 -6.96
N LEU A 48 3.32 -11.98 -8.21
CA LEU A 48 3.55 -10.60 -8.64
C LEU A 48 2.32 -10.14 -9.43
N PRO A 49 1.89 -8.86 -9.33
CA PRO A 49 0.96 -8.31 -10.30
C PRO A 49 1.57 -8.51 -11.69
N ALA A 50 0.84 -9.15 -12.62
CA ALA A 50 1.25 -9.20 -14.01
C ALA A 50 1.25 -7.76 -14.54
N ARG A 51 2.44 -7.13 -14.62
CA ARG A 51 2.56 -5.75 -15.10
C ARG A 51 2.38 -5.67 -16.62
N PHE A 52 2.75 -6.73 -17.33
CA PHE A 52 2.53 -6.91 -18.77
C PHE A 52 2.65 -8.40 -19.14
N PHE A 53 1.83 -8.84 -20.08
CA PHE A 53 2.00 -10.10 -20.80
C PHE A 53 1.86 -9.83 -22.29
N TYR A 54 2.57 -10.61 -23.09
CA TYR A 54 2.61 -10.51 -24.53
C TYR A 54 1.74 -11.61 -25.13
N ILE A 55 0.95 -11.24 -26.14
CA ILE A 55 0.19 -12.18 -26.97
C ILE A 55 0.79 -12.12 -28.38
N GLN A 56 1.39 -13.21 -28.86
CA GLN A 56 1.76 -13.35 -30.27
C GLN A 56 0.68 -14.10 -31.01
N THR A 57 -0.11 -13.34 -31.76
CA THR A 57 -1.24 -13.85 -32.51
C THR A 57 -0.77 -14.63 -33.73
N VAL A 58 -1.29 -15.83 -33.89
CA VAL A 58 -1.07 -16.67 -35.08
C VAL A 58 -2.40 -17.04 -35.71
N ASP A 59 -2.39 -17.26 -37.02
CA ASP A 59 -3.57 -17.72 -37.75
C ASP A 59 -3.78 -19.25 -37.63
N SER A 60 -4.89 -19.73 -38.17
CA SER A 60 -5.20 -21.17 -38.23
C SER A 60 -4.14 -22.01 -38.97
N SER A 61 -3.35 -21.40 -39.85
CA SER A 61 -2.23 -22.02 -40.56
C SER A 61 -0.88 -21.92 -39.82
N GLY A 62 -0.84 -21.23 -38.67
CA GLY A 62 0.37 -21.02 -37.86
C GLY A 62 1.25 -19.85 -38.33
N ARG A 63 0.74 -18.96 -39.18
CA ARG A 63 1.46 -17.76 -39.61
C ARG A 63 1.22 -16.61 -38.63
N ASN A 64 2.28 -15.89 -38.31
CA ASN A 64 2.22 -14.73 -37.42
C ASN A 64 1.48 -13.58 -38.09
N PHE A 65 0.64 -12.90 -37.32
CA PHE A 65 0.13 -11.59 -37.73
C PHE A 65 1.26 -10.57 -37.65
N THR A 66 1.49 -9.82 -38.73
CA THR A 66 2.48 -8.74 -38.81
C THR A 66 1.86 -7.34 -38.71
N SER A 67 0.53 -7.27 -38.58
CA SER A 67 -0.25 -6.05 -38.40
C SER A 67 -1.41 -6.31 -37.43
N SER A 68 -1.89 -5.24 -36.77
CA SER A 68 -2.92 -5.36 -35.73
C SER A 68 -4.26 -5.85 -36.32
N PRO A 69 -4.88 -6.91 -35.75
CA PRO A 69 -6.17 -7.44 -36.23
C PRO A 69 -7.40 -6.64 -35.77
N GLY A 70 -7.23 -5.57 -34.96
CA GLY A 70 -8.31 -4.68 -34.51
C GLY A 70 -8.54 -4.67 -32.99
N GLU A 71 -9.23 -3.64 -32.49
CA GLU A 71 -9.30 -3.27 -31.06
C GLU A 71 -10.11 -4.23 -30.16
N ASN A 72 -10.85 -5.19 -30.71
CA ASN A 72 -11.65 -6.16 -29.94
C ASN A 72 -11.30 -7.62 -30.23
N THR A 73 -10.07 -7.87 -30.69
CA THR A 73 -9.65 -9.21 -31.11
C THR A 73 -9.48 -10.18 -29.93
N PHE A 74 -9.14 -9.66 -28.74
CA PHE A 74 -8.87 -10.47 -27.55
C PHE A 74 -9.71 -10.03 -26.36
N GLU A 75 -10.36 -11.00 -25.71
CA GLU A 75 -10.93 -10.85 -24.38
C GLU A 75 -10.06 -11.67 -23.41
N VAL A 76 -9.42 -11.01 -22.44
CA VAL A 76 -8.51 -11.67 -21.49
C VAL A 76 -9.17 -11.79 -20.12
N LYS A 77 -9.31 -13.02 -19.64
CA LYS A 77 -9.82 -13.33 -18.30
C LYS A 77 -8.76 -14.10 -17.51
N ILE A 78 -8.22 -13.48 -16.45
CA ILE A 78 -7.24 -14.11 -15.56
C ILE A 78 -8.00 -14.73 -14.38
N MET A 79 -7.72 -16.01 -14.08
CA MET A 79 -8.34 -16.74 -12.96
C MET A 79 -7.27 -17.47 -12.14
N SER A 80 -7.38 -17.43 -10.82
CA SER A 80 -6.58 -18.23 -9.89
C SER A 80 -7.31 -19.54 -9.55
N PRO A 81 -6.66 -20.71 -9.60
CA PRO A 81 -7.26 -21.97 -9.15
C PRO A 81 -7.43 -22.04 -7.63
N VAL A 82 -6.76 -21.16 -6.88
CA VAL A 82 -6.61 -21.23 -5.42
C VAL A 82 -7.26 -20.05 -4.70
N GLU A 83 -7.50 -18.94 -5.40
CA GLU A 83 -8.14 -17.74 -4.85
C GLU A 83 -9.45 -17.43 -5.56
N GLN A 84 -10.50 -17.14 -4.79
CA GLN A 84 -11.86 -16.90 -5.29
C GLN A 84 -12.00 -15.56 -6.05
N PHE A 85 -10.99 -14.68 -5.99
CA PHE A 85 -10.98 -13.37 -6.63
C PHE A 85 -9.64 -13.09 -7.30
N THR A 86 -9.63 -12.87 -8.60
CA THR A 86 -8.47 -12.37 -9.35
C THR A 86 -8.75 -10.93 -9.77
N ARG A 87 -7.92 -9.96 -9.33
CA ARG A 87 -8.11 -8.54 -9.63
C ARG A 87 -7.02 -8.05 -10.56
N ILE A 88 -7.42 -7.47 -11.68
CA ILE A 88 -6.56 -6.77 -12.64
C ILE A 88 -6.67 -5.28 -12.32
N TRP A 89 -5.56 -4.64 -11.97
CA TRP A 89 -5.46 -3.18 -11.81
C TRP A 89 -4.40 -2.66 -12.77
N VAL A 90 -4.78 -1.65 -13.56
CA VAL A 90 -3.85 -0.84 -14.34
C VAL A 90 -3.67 0.46 -13.58
N GLN A 91 -2.48 0.69 -13.02
CA GLN A 91 -2.07 2.01 -12.53
C GLN A 91 -1.11 2.61 -13.57
N VAL A 92 -1.46 3.80 -14.06
CA VAL A 92 -0.48 4.71 -14.67
C VAL A 92 0.09 5.52 -13.52
N LEU A 93 1.37 5.33 -13.23
CA LEU A 93 2.11 6.08 -12.23
C LEU A 93 2.98 7.11 -12.96
N ASP A 94 2.59 8.37 -12.93
CA ASP A 94 3.38 9.53 -13.34
C ASP A 94 3.43 10.48 -12.13
N ARG A 95 4.57 10.52 -11.43
CA ARG A 95 4.69 11.19 -10.12
C ARG A 95 5.08 12.66 -10.20
N LYS A 96 5.73 13.14 -11.26
CA LYS A 96 6.01 14.58 -11.51
C LYS A 96 6.49 15.47 -10.33
N ASP A 97 6.99 14.96 -9.21
CA ASP A 97 7.14 15.79 -8.00
C ASP A 97 8.41 15.55 -7.15
N GLY A 98 9.40 14.81 -7.66
CA GLY A 98 10.79 15.02 -7.23
C GLY A 98 11.15 14.47 -5.84
N SER A 99 11.29 13.15 -5.75
CA SER A 99 11.98 12.48 -4.63
C SER A 99 13.46 12.17 -5.00
N PHE A 100 14.40 12.44 -4.07
CA PHE A 100 15.86 12.36 -4.26
C PHE A 100 16.54 11.39 -3.27
N LEU A 101 17.75 10.90 -3.63
CA LEU A 101 18.73 10.30 -2.71
C LEU A 101 20.12 10.91 -2.98
N PRO A 102 20.76 11.60 -2.01
CA PRO A 102 22.12 12.11 -2.15
C PRO A 102 23.18 11.13 -1.60
N SER A 103 24.43 11.36 -2.02
CA SER A 103 25.64 10.68 -1.52
C SER A 103 25.73 10.73 0.01
N GLY A 104 25.89 9.56 0.62
CA GLY A 104 25.58 9.29 2.02
C GLY A 104 26.59 9.71 3.08
N SER A 105 27.78 10.22 2.75
CA SER A 105 28.80 10.52 3.77
C SER A 105 28.57 11.86 4.48
N VAL A 106 28.21 12.91 3.74
CA VAL A 106 27.95 14.26 4.29
C VAL A 106 26.57 14.33 4.96
N TRP A 107 25.59 13.61 4.40
CA TRP A 107 24.19 13.62 4.85
C TRP A 107 23.99 13.13 6.30
N LYS A 108 24.87 12.24 6.75
CA LYS A 108 24.79 11.62 8.08
C LYS A 108 25.26 12.54 9.20
N GLU A 109 26.20 13.45 8.93
CA GLU A 109 26.78 14.35 9.93
C GLU A 109 25.86 15.53 10.25
N ASP A 110 25.11 16.04 9.25
CA ASP A 110 24.25 17.22 9.43
C ASP A 110 22.86 16.90 10.00
N MET A 111 22.26 15.75 9.65
CA MET A 111 20.88 15.42 10.01
C MET A 111 20.70 14.83 11.42
N HIS A 112 21.80 14.57 12.14
CA HIS A 112 21.77 13.97 13.49
C HIS A 112 20.90 12.69 13.59
N CYS A 113 20.91 11.87 12.53
CA CYS A 113 20.06 10.69 12.43
C CYS A 113 20.28 9.71 13.60
N PRO A 114 19.22 9.02 14.08
CA PRO A 114 19.36 7.95 15.05
C PRO A 114 20.39 6.89 14.62
N VAL A 115 21.12 6.34 15.59
CA VAL A 115 22.16 5.32 15.34
C VAL A 115 21.55 4.06 14.72
N SER A 116 20.33 3.71 15.10
CA SER A 116 19.56 2.62 14.53
C SER A 116 18.06 2.85 14.61
N PHE A 117 17.31 2.05 13.85
CA PHE A 117 15.86 1.97 13.89
C PHE A 117 15.45 0.51 14.18
N PRO A 118 14.71 0.23 15.26
CA PRO A 118 14.35 -1.14 15.63
C PRO A 118 13.61 -1.90 14.52
N GLN A 119 12.75 -1.22 13.75
CA GLN A 119 12.03 -1.83 12.65
C GLN A 119 12.98 -2.32 11.54
N ILE A 120 13.99 -1.52 11.19
CA ILE A 120 14.99 -1.89 10.16
C ILE A 120 15.77 -3.11 10.61
N GLU A 121 16.22 -3.12 11.86
CA GLU A 121 16.95 -4.25 12.43
C GLU A 121 16.10 -5.53 12.44
N GLN A 122 14.83 -5.41 12.85
CA GLN A 122 13.88 -6.52 12.87
C GLN A 122 13.64 -7.10 11.46
N ASP A 123 13.37 -6.24 10.49
CA ASP A 123 13.03 -6.67 9.13
C ASP A 123 14.24 -7.29 8.42
N LEU A 124 15.44 -6.69 8.58
CA LEU A 124 16.66 -7.17 7.94
C LEU A 124 17.29 -8.39 8.64
N ALA A 125 16.99 -8.64 9.92
CA ALA A 125 17.48 -9.82 10.64
C ALA A 125 17.06 -11.15 9.99
N LEU A 126 16.00 -11.15 9.18
CA LEU A 126 15.53 -12.31 8.43
C LEU A 126 16.41 -12.64 7.21
N PHE A 127 17.28 -11.72 6.79
CA PHE A 127 18.08 -11.83 5.57
C PHE A 127 19.58 -11.86 5.92
N PRO A 128 20.20 -13.04 6.11
CA PRO A 128 21.62 -13.13 6.44
C PRO A 128 22.53 -12.64 5.30
N ARG A 129 22.02 -12.66 4.07
CA ARG A 129 22.66 -12.12 2.88
C ARG A 129 21.61 -11.79 1.82
N VAL A 130 21.91 -10.80 1.00
CA VAL A 130 21.16 -10.38 -0.17
C VAL A 130 22.06 -10.62 -1.38
N ASP A 131 21.58 -11.34 -2.38
CA ASP A 131 22.34 -11.59 -3.61
C ASP A 131 21.64 -10.91 -4.78
N PRO A 132 22.08 -9.70 -5.19
CA PRO A 132 21.50 -8.97 -6.32
C PRO A 132 21.44 -9.74 -7.64
N ASP A 133 22.43 -10.57 -7.94
CA ASP A 133 22.46 -11.38 -9.17
C ASP A 133 21.39 -12.48 -9.13
N ARG A 134 21.22 -13.12 -7.96
CA ARG A 134 20.15 -14.09 -7.75
C ARG A 134 18.78 -13.43 -7.72
N ASN A 135 18.63 -12.29 -7.04
CA ASN A 135 17.40 -11.52 -7.03
C ASN A 135 16.97 -11.26 -8.47
N ALA A 136 17.87 -10.73 -9.31
CA ALA A 136 17.60 -10.47 -10.73
C ALA A 136 17.14 -11.67 -11.57
N LEU A 137 17.51 -12.90 -11.20
CA LEU A 137 17.08 -14.13 -11.88
C LEU A 137 15.67 -14.56 -11.44
N GLU A 138 15.33 -14.37 -10.16
CA GLU A 138 14.05 -14.78 -9.56
C GLU A 138 13.01 -13.64 -9.64
N VAL A 139 13.47 -12.38 -9.72
CA VAL A 139 12.73 -11.12 -9.78
C VAL A 139 13.59 -10.09 -10.56
N PRO A 140 13.18 -9.51 -11.69
CA PRO A 140 14.07 -8.75 -12.61
C PRO A 140 14.76 -7.46 -12.08
N GLN A 141 14.80 -7.21 -10.76
CA GLN A 141 15.33 -5.98 -10.15
C GLN A 141 16.36 -6.26 -9.03
N GLN A 142 17.31 -5.34 -8.83
CA GLN A 142 18.39 -5.42 -7.82
C GLN A 142 17.87 -5.30 -6.38
N PHE A 143 16.83 -4.49 -6.17
CA PHE A 143 15.98 -4.48 -5.00
C PHE A 143 14.53 -4.28 -5.45
N PHE A 144 13.57 -4.88 -4.76
CA PHE A 144 12.19 -4.89 -5.21
C PHE A 144 11.33 -4.03 -4.28
N VAL A 145 10.78 -2.93 -4.82
CA VAL A 145 9.83 -2.06 -4.11
C VAL A 145 8.42 -2.38 -4.59
N ASN A 146 7.60 -2.86 -3.67
CA ASN A 146 6.18 -3.05 -3.84
C ASN A 146 5.45 -1.70 -3.69
N LEU A 147 4.74 -1.29 -4.74
CA LEU A 147 3.92 -0.08 -4.75
C LEU A 147 2.43 -0.37 -4.47
N GLY A 148 2.06 -1.65 -4.31
CA GLY A 148 0.72 -2.06 -3.94
C GLY A 148 0.46 -1.92 -2.44
N ASP A 149 -0.82 -1.99 -2.06
CA ASP A 149 -1.23 -1.92 -0.65
C ASP A 149 -0.75 -3.13 0.16
N TRP A 150 -0.81 -4.33 -0.41
CA TRP A 150 -0.59 -5.58 0.33
C TRP A 150 0.88 -5.97 0.42
N PRO A 151 1.39 -6.35 1.60
CA PRO A 151 2.70 -7.01 1.71
C PRO A 151 2.70 -8.37 0.99
N LEU A 152 3.85 -8.76 0.45
CA LEU A 152 3.96 -9.84 -0.53
C LEU A 152 4.81 -11.04 -0.06
N GLU A 153 5.76 -10.87 0.85
CA GLU A 153 6.67 -11.96 1.25
C GLU A 153 6.02 -12.86 2.31
N LYS A 154 5.18 -13.79 1.86
CA LYS A 154 4.44 -14.74 2.71
C LYS A 154 5.22 -16.02 3.05
N ARG A 155 6.40 -16.23 2.47
CA ARG A 155 7.19 -17.45 2.70
C ARG A 155 7.62 -17.58 4.16
N ARG A 156 7.86 -18.82 4.58
CA ARG A 156 8.37 -19.13 5.92
C ARG A 156 9.86 -18.83 6.03
N PRO A 157 10.41 -18.54 7.22
CA PRO A 157 11.85 -18.34 7.40
C PRO A 157 12.72 -19.55 7.02
N SER A 158 12.15 -20.76 7.05
CA SER A 158 12.82 -21.99 6.56
C SER A 158 12.92 -22.05 5.04
N GLU A 159 12.11 -21.25 4.35
CA GLU A 159 12.08 -21.14 2.90
C GLU A 159 12.98 -19.99 2.45
N ARG A 160 13.22 -19.92 1.14
CA ARG A 160 14.14 -18.93 0.57
C ARG A 160 13.43 -17.58 0.39
N LEU A 161 13.57 -16.70 1.37
CA LEU A 161 12.97 -15.35 1.35
C LEU A 161 13.56 -14.44 0.26
N HIS A 162 12.76 -13.48 -0.20
CA HIS A 162 13.16 -12.34 -1.03
C HIS A 162 13.00 -11.04 -0.24
N PRO A 163 13.98 -10.14 -0.28
CA PRO A 163 13.86 -8.85 0.38
C PRO A 163 12.98 -7.91 -0.45
N ILE A 164 11.68 -7.94 -0.16
CA ILE A 164 10.67 -7.08 -0.77
C ILE A 164 10.45 -5.87 0.13
N PHE A 165 10.69 -4.68 -0.38
CA PHE A 165 10.36 -3.43 0.30
C PHE A 165 8.87 -3.13 0.11
N SER A 166 8.14 -2.97 1.21
CA SER A 166 6.71 -2.61 1.19
C SER A 166 6.46 -1.49 2.18
N TRP A 167 5.46 -0.64 1.93
CA TRP A 167 5.12 0.41 2.89
C TRP A 167 4.36 -0.12 4.12
N CYS A 168 3.64 -1.23 3.94
CA CYS A 168 2.89 -1.91 4.99
C CYS A 168 3.46 -3.31 5.17
N GLY A 169 3.71 -3.70 6.42
CA GLY A 169 3.97 -5.08 6.83
C GLY A 169 2.73 -5.73 7.44
N SER A 170 2.83 -7.03 7.72
CA SER A 170 1.84 -7.76 8.50
C SER A 170 2.47 -8.90 9.31
N ASN A 171 1.79 -9.37 10.35
CA ASN A 171 2.24 -10.53 11.15
C ASN A 171 2.48 -11.79 10.29
N ASP A 172 1.80 -11.87 9.14
CA ASP A 172 1.84 -13.01 8.22
C ASP A 172 2.81 -12.82 7.05
N THR A 173 3.61 -11.75 7.05
CA THR A 173 4.56 -11.40 5.97
C THR A 173 5.93 -11.02 6.51
N ARG A 174 6.94 -10.95 5.63
CA ARG A 174 8.35 -10.69 5.94
C ARG A 174 8.97 -9.63 5.02
N ASP A 175 8.12 -8.74 4.53
CA ASP A 175 8.51 -7.57 3.78
C ASP A 175 9.36 -6.64 4.66
N VAL A 176 10.35 -6.00 4.04
CA VAL A 176 11.14 -4.95 4.65
C VAL A 176 10.32 -3.66 4.61
N VAL A 177 9.88 -3.18 5.77
CA VAL A 177 8.96 -2.05 5.82
C VAL A 177 9.71 -0.75 5.60
N MET A 178 9.19 0.09 4.71
CA MET A 178 9.69 1.43 4.45
C MET A 178 8.59 2.48 4.66
N PRO A 179 8.93 3.75 4.90
CA PRO A 179 7.94 4.81 4.91
C PRO A 179 7.14 4.88 3.61
N THR A 180 5.93 5.42 3.69
CA THR A 180 5.08 5.63 2.51
C THR A 180 5.62 6.77 1.67
N TYR A 181 5.34 6.76 0.37
CA TYR A 181 5.68 7.89 -0.50
C TYR A 181 4.94 9.18 -0.08
N ASP A 182 3.72 9.08 0.42
CA ASP A 182 2.96 10.21 0.98
C ASP A 182 3.70 10.91 2.14
N LEU A 183 4.38 10.16 3.02
CA LEU A 183 5.18 10.76 4.09
C LEU A 183 6.48 11.41 3.57
N THR A 184 6.99 10.96 2.42
CA THR A 184 8.19 11.54 1.80
C THR A 184 7.92 12.80 0.97
N GLU A 185 6.85 12.80 0.17
CA GLU A 185 6.49 13.93 -0.70
C GLU A 185 5.87 15.05 0.12
N VAL A 186 5.17 14.70 1.21
CA VAL A 186 4.26 15.62 1.88
C VAL A 186 4.64 15.90 3.34
N SER A 187 5.94 16.06 3.61
CA SER A 187 6.42 16.60 4.90
C SER A 187 5.78 17.96 5.25
N LEU A 188 5.34 18.72 4.23
CA LEU A 188 4.57 19.96 4.38
C LEU A 188 3.18 19.73 5.00
N ASP A 189 2.55 18.58 4.75
CA ASP A 189 1.22 18.29 5.31
C ASP A 189 1.29 17.99 6.80
N MET A 190 2.35 17.33 7.26
CA MET A 190 2.57 17.10 8.69
C MET A 190 2.72 18.42 9.46
N MET A 191 3.45 19.40 8.88
CA MET A 191 3.54 20.75 9.43
C MET A 191 2.20 21.50 9.33
N SER A 192 1.49 21.34 8.21
CA SER A 192 0.18 21.98 7.98
C SER A 192 -0.88 21.47 8.97
N VAL A 193 -0.89 20.18 9.29
CA VAL A 193 -1.74 19.58 10.33
C VAL A 193 -1.45 20.22 11.68
N GLN A 194 -0.17 20.36 12.05
CA GLN A 194 0.22 20.95 13.33
C GLN A 194 -0.09 22.44 13.42
N ALA A 195 -0.12 23.15 12.29
CA ALA A 195 -0.55 24.54 12.23
C ALA A 195 -2.07 24.70 12.29
N ASN A 196 -2.84 23.64 12.00
CA ASN A 196 -4.30 23.67 11.84
C ASN A 196 -4.99 22.55 12.63
N THR A 197 -4.73 22.49 13.94
CA THR A 197 -5.33 21.48 14.82
C THR A 197 -6.74 21.83 15.29
N GLY A 198 -7.40 22.81 14.67
CA GLY A 198 -8.76 23.22 15.02
C GLY A 198 -8.86 23.99 16.35
N PRO A 199 -10.03 24.00 17.00
CA PRO A 199 -10.25 24.77 18.23
C PRO A 199 -9.53 24.15 19.44
N PRO A 200 -9.32 24.90 20.54
CA PRO A 200 -8.73 24.36 21.77
C PRO A 200 -9.48 23.12 22.27
N TRP A 201 -8.78 22.19 22.93
CA TRP A 201 -9.34 20.91 23.41
C TRP A 201 -10.72 21.03 24.09
N ARG A 202 -10.91 22.04 24.95
CA ARG A 202 -12.16 22.26 25.70
C ARG A 202 -13.36 22.60 24.80
N GLU A 203 -13.12 23.14 23.61
CA GLU A 203 -14.13 23.58 22.64
C GLU A 203 -14.38 22.52 21.55
N LYS A 204 -13.56 21.47 21.48
CA LYS A 204 -13.75 20.37 20.52
C LYS A 204 -15.02 19.57 20.84
N ASN A 205 -15.67 19.08 19.80
CA ASN A 205 -16.83 18.20 19.89
C ASN A 205 -16.43 16.86 20.54
N ALA A 206 -17.22 16.41 21.52
CA ALA A 206 -17.00 15.17 22.27
C ALA A 206 -17.60 13.92 21.58
N THR A 207 -18.07 14.04 20.34
CA THR A 207 -18.48 12.90 19.50
C THR A 207 -17.25 12.28 18.84
N ALA A 208 -17.15 10.95 18.82
CA ALA A 208 -16.07 10.28 18.12
C ALA A 208 -16.27 10.34 16.61
N PHE A 209 -15.23 10.63 15.85
CA PHE A 209 -15.36 11.04 14.46
C PHE A 209 -14.64 10.10 13.50
N TRP A 210 -15.28 9.84 12.36
CA TRP A 210 -14.69 9.11 11.24
C TRP A 210 -15.34 9.46 9.90
N ARG A 211 -14.51 9.57 8.85
CA ARG A 211 -14.97 9.58 7.45
C ARG A 211 -14.07 8.68 6.61
N GLY A 212 -14.63 7.95 5.67
CA GLY A 212 -13.84 7.13 4.77
C GLY A 212 -14.66 6.26 3.84
N ARG A 213 -13.96 5.31 3.21
CA ARG A 213 -14.53 4.32 2.29
C ARG A 213 -14.71 2.97 2.98
N ASP A 214 -15.56 2.16 2.38
CA ASP A 214 -15.93 0.80 2.77
C ASP A 214 -14.83 -0.26 2.58
N SER A 215 -13.55 0.07 2.70
CA SER A 215 -12.45 -0.87 2.37
C SER A 215 -12.26 -2.03 3.36
N ARG A 216 -13.06 -2.14 4.42
CA ARG A 216 -13.03 -3.25 5.39
C ARG A 216 -14.38 -3.43 6.09
N LYS A 217 -14.68 -4.66 6.55
CA LYS A 217 -15.94 -5.00 7.23
C LYS A 217 -16.15 -4.20 8.51
N GLU A 218 -15.10 -3.99 9.29
CA GLU A 218 -15.16 -3.26 10.55
C GLU A 218 -15.57 -1.80 10.34
N ARG A 219 -15.29 -1.21 9.18
CA ARG A 219 -15.79 0.13 8.82
C ARG A 219 -17.30 0.12 8.59
N LEU A 220 -17.85 -0.98 8.06
CA LEU A 220 -19.31 -1.16 7.93
C LEU A 220 -19.97 -1.24 9.31
N GLU A 221 -19.35 -1.99 10.24
CA GLU A 221 -19.84 -2.09 11.62
C GLU A 221 -19.74 -0.76 12.37
N LEU A 222 -18.67 0.01 12.16
CA LEU A 222 -18.54 1.37 12.69
C LEU A 222 -19.70 2.28 12.24
N VAL A 223 -20.05 2.27 10.95
CA VAL A 223 -21.13 3.14 10.44
C VAL A 223 -22.50 2.67 10.92
N LYS A 224 -22.72 1.35 11.07
CA LYS A 224 -23.93 0.83 11.74
C LYS A 224 -24.01 1.31 13.19
N LEU A 225 -22.89 1.25 13.92
CA LEU A 225 -22.80 1.73 15.30
C LEU A 225 -23.11 3.22 15.39
N ALA A 226 -22.56 4.04 14.50
CA ALA A 226 -22.82 5.48 14.46
C ALA A 226 -24.30 5.81 14.18
N ARG A 227 -24.97 5.01 13.34
CA ARG A 227 -26.41 5.17 13.11
C ARG A 227 -27.26 4.78 14.32
N ALA A 228 -26.82 3.80 15.11
CA ALA A 228 -27.48 3.41 16.34
C ALA A 228 -27.23 4.40 17.50
N HIS A 229 -26.05 5.04 17.54
CA HIS A 229 -25.60 5.92 18.61
C HIS A 229 -24.99 7.23 18.06
N PRO A 230 -25.79 8.10 17.40
CA PRO A 230 -25.29 9.30 16.74
C PRO A 230 -24.78 10.39 17.71
N ASP A 231 -25.15 10.32 18.99
CA ASP A 231 -24.63 11.16 20.07
C ASP A 231 -23.23 10.71 20.54
N MET A 232 -22.84 9.47 20.24
CA MET A 232 -21.55 8.89 20.60
C MET A 232 -20.55 8.94 19.45
N VAL A 233 -21.00 8.56 18.25
CA VAL A 233 -20.14 8.39 17.08
C VAL A 233 -20.76 9.08 15.87
N ASP A 234 -19.99 9.97 15.26
CA ASP A 234 -20.25 10.54 13.96
C ASP A 234 -19.32 9.87 12.93
N ALA A 235 -19.81 8.78 12.33
CA ALA A 235 -19.13 8.05 11.27
C ALA A 235 -20.02 7.89 10.03
N ALA A 236 -19.47 8.17 8.85
CA ALA A 236 -20.19 8.05 7.59
C ALA A 236 -19.26 7.71 6.42
N PHE A 237 -19.81 7.05 5.41
CA PHE A 237 -19.08 6.73 4.18
C PHE A 237 -19.06 7.90 3.20
N THR A 238 -17.90 8.13 2.59
CA THR A 238 -17.77 9.10 1.50
C THR A 238 -17.96 8.47 0.12
N ASN A 239 -17.69 7.18 0.00
CA ASN A 239 -17.88 6.40 -1.24
C ASN A 239 -17.90 4.89 -0.93
N PHE A 240 -18.49 4.10 -1.83
CA PHE A 240 -18.46 2.63 -1.82
C PHE A 240 -17.73 2.09 -3.05
N PHE A 241 -16.84 1.14 -2.84
CA PHE A 241 -16.10 0.47 -3.90
C PHE A 241 -15.94 -1.04 -3.68
N PHE A 242 -15.93 -1.49 -2.42
CA PHE A 242 -15.55 -2.87 -2.06
C PHE A 242 -16.75 -3.75 -1.70
N PHE A 243 -17.82 -3.15 -1.18
CA PHE A 243 -19.06 -3.80 -0.79
C PHE A 243 -20.24 -3.20 -1.54
N LYS A 244 -21.36 -3.92 -1.52
CA LYS A 244 -22.62 -3.40 -2.04
C LYS A 244 -23.13 -2.31 -1.09
N HIS A 245 -23.36 -1.11 -1.61
CA HIS A 245 -23.97 -0.03 -0.85
C HIS A 245 -25.45 -0.37 -0.56
N ASP A 246 -25.80 -0.33 0.72
CA ASP A 246 -27.17 -0.40 1.22
C ASP A 246 -27.43 0.86 2.07
N GLU A 247 -28.13 1.83 1.50
CA GLU A 247 -28.43 3.10 2.17
C GLU A 247 -29.30 2.91 3.41
N SER A 248 -30.13 1.86 3.48
CA SER A 248 -30.96 1.59 4.66
C SER A 248 -30.11 1.22 5.88
N LEU A 249 -29.02 0.47 5.64
CA LEU A 249 -28.09 0.03 6.68
C LEU A 249 -27.03 1.09 7.00
N TYR A 250 -26.49 1.76 5.98
CA TYR A 250 -25.30 2.60 6.13
C TYR A 250 -25.57 4.11 5.98
N GLY A 251 -26.77 4.49 5.56
CA GLY A 251 -27.13 5.88 5.30
C GLY A 251 -26.59 6.42 3.97
N PRO A 252 -26.93 7.67 3.67
CA PRO A 252 -26.47 8.33 2.46
C PRO A 252 -24.97 8.58 2.52
N LEU A 253 -24.34 8.66 1.34
CA LEU A 253 -22.95 9.06 1.22
C LEU A 253 -22.80 10.54 1.59
N VAL A 254 -21.72 10.86 2.30
CA VAL A 254 -21.38 12.24 2.67
C VAL A 254 -20.21 12.74 1.85
N LYS A 255 -20.09 14.07 1.70
CA LYS A 255 -18.95 14.67 1.02
C LYS A 255 -17.65 14.42 1.80
N HIS A 256 -16.54 14.47 1.08
CA HIS A 256 -15.22 14.53 1.70
C HIS A 256 -15.14 15.72 2.65
N VAL A 257 -14.58 15.47 3.84
CA VAL A 257 -14.31 16.47 4.87
C VAL A 257 -12.83 16.82 4.81
N SER A 258 -12.52 18.11 4.90
CA SER A 258 -11.13 18.56 4.98
C SER A 258 -10.44 17.87 6.16
N PHE A 259 -9.19 17.45 5.98
CA PHE A 259 -8.50 16.75 7.06
C PHE A 259 -8.34 17.64 8.32
N PHE A 260 -8.21 18.96 8.16
CA PHE A 260 -8.17 19.90 9.29
C PHE A 260 -9.48 19.93 10.11
N ASP A 261 -10.62 19.65 9.46
CA ASP A 261 -11.92 19.62 10.14
C ASP A 261 -12.08 18.38 11.03
N PHE A 262 -11.26 17.34 10.85
CA PHE A 262 -11.25 16.20 11.76
C PHE A 262 -10.90 16.67 13.18
N PHE A 263 -9.96 17.59 13.31
CA PHE A 263 -9.50 18.09 14.61
C PHE A 263 -10.50 19.02 15.32
N LYS A 264 -11.69 19.22 14.76
CA LYS A 264 -12.84 19.78 15.50
C LYS A 264 -13.43 18.79 16.51
N TYR A 265 -13.05 17.51 16.45
CA TYR A 265 -13.54 16.44 17.30
C TYR A 265 -12.42 15.90 18.19
N LYS A 266 -12.73 15.61 19.46
CA LYS A 266 -11.73 15.09 20.42
C LYS A 266 -11.23 13.70 20.07
N TYR A 267 -12.11 12.83 19.59
CA TYR A 267 -11.86 11.39 19.50
C TYR A 267 -11.81 10.94 18.04
N GLN A 268 -10.63 10.62 17.53
CA GLN A 268 -10.41 10.21 16.14
C GLN A 268 -10.34 8.69 16.03
N ILE A 269 -11.28 8.09 15.31
CA ILE A 269 -11.29 6.64 15.11
C ILE A 269 -10.36 6.28 13.96
N ASN A 270 -9.39 5.40 14.20
CA ASN A 270 -8.48 4.89 13.17
C ASN A 270 -8.68 3.39 12.98
N ILE A 271 -9.48 3.04 11.98
CA ILE A 271 -9.71 1.68 11.49
C ILE A 271 -8.96 1.51 10.19
N ASP A 272 -8.25 0.41 10.09
CA ASP A 272 -7.55 -0.01 8.90
C ASP A 272 -8.46 -0.09 7.66
N GLY A 273 -7.85 0.02 6.49
CA GLY A 273 -8.52 -0.11 5.21
C GLY A 273 -8.32 -1.50 4.63
N THR A 274 -7.83 -1.55 3.40
CA THR A 274 -7.30 -2.78 2.83
C THR A 274 -6.20 -3.36 3.74
N VAL A 275 -5.25 -2.50 4.13
CA VAL A 275 -4.17 -2.77 5.09
C VAL A 275 -4.12 -1.64 6.14
N ALA A 276 -2.97 -1.34 6.74
CA ALA A 276 -2.78 -0.21 7.66
C ALA A 276 -3.37 1.09 7.09
N ALA A 277 -3.91 1.96 7.95
CA ALA A 277 -4.51 3.21 7.50
C ALA A 277 -3.48 4.34 7.35
N TYR A 278 -3.22 4.79 6.11
CA TYR A 278 -2.35 5.93 5.77
C TYR A 278 -2.59 7.22 6.55
N ARG A 279 -3.80 7.39 7.12
CA ARG A 279 -4.14 8.60 7.89
C ARG A 279 -3.56 8.62 9.30
N LEU A 280 -3.14 7.48 9.86
CA LEU A 280 -2.67 7.41 11.25
C LEU A 280 -1.55 8.42 11.57
N PRO A 281 -0.47 8.55 10.77
CA PRO A 281 0.59 9.52 11.08
C PRO A 281 0.04 10.96 11.20
N TYR A 282 -0.88 11.35 10.32
CA TYR A 282 -1.49 12.67 10.33
C TYR A 282 -2.50 12.85 11.48
N LEU A 283 -3.26 11.81 11.83
CA LEU A 283 -4.14 11.84 13.00
C LEU A 283 -3.34 12.01 14.30
N LEU A 284 -2.20 11.32 14.40
CA LEU A 284 -1.29 11.47 15.54
C LEU A 284 -0.70 12.88 15.62
N ALA A 285 -0.34 13.51 14.51
CA ALA A 285 0.18 14.88 14.50
C ALA A 285 -0.85 15.96 14.87
N GLY A 286 -2.13 15.65 14.84
CA GLY A 286 -3.18 16.51 15.38
C GLY A 286 -3.13 16.64 16.90
N ASP A 287 -4.08 17.36 17.46
CA ASP A 287 -4.24 17.56 18.91
C ASP A 287 -5.44 16.80 19.49
N SER A 288 -5.90 15.77 18.76
CA SER A 288 -7.06 14.94 19.10
C SER A 288 -6.58 13.54 19.48
N VAL A 289 -7.28 12.86 20.40
CA VAL A 289 -6.87 11.51 20.81
C VAL A 289 -7.28 10.48 19.77
N VAL A 290 -6.36 9.60 19.39
CA VAL A 290 -6.63 8.54 18.42
C VAL A 290 -7.08 7.27 19.11
N LEU A 291 -8.20 6.71 18.67
CA LEU A 291 -8.67 5.36 18.98
C LEU A 291 -8.21 4.43 17.85
N LYS A 292 -7.13 3.68 18.08
CA LYS A 292 -6.49 2.86 17.04
C LYS A 292 -6.93 1.41 17.17
N GLN A 293 -7.44 0.86 16.07
CA GLN A 293 -7.77 -0.55 15.94
C GLN A 293 -6.53 -1.42 16.12
N ASP A 294 -6.67 -2.48 16.92
CA ASP A 294 -5.74 -3.60 16.96
C ASP A 294 -5.74 -4.32 15.62
N SER A 295 -4.56 -4.52 15.07
CA SER A 295 -4.39 -5.00 13.70
C SER A 295 -3.08 -5.73 13.54
N GLY A 296 -3.11 -6.77 12.70
CA GLY A 296 -1.91 -7.44 12.24
C GLY A 296 -1.12 -6.64 11.20
N TYR A 297 -1.65 -5.54 10.67
CA TYR A 297 -0.94 -4.66 9.74
C TYR A 297 -0.20 -3.55 10.48
N TYR A 298 1.00 -3.22 9.99
CA TYR A 298 1.84 -2.21 10.60
C TYR A 298 2.64 -1.41 9.57
N GLU A 299 2.90 -0.15 9.91
CA GLU A 299 3.84 0.72 9.20
C GLU A 299 5.17 0.81 9.95
N HIS A 300 6.18 1.43 9.33
CA HIS A 300 7.56 1.50 9.83
C HIS A 300 7.72 2.05 11.27
N PHE A 301 6.76 2.83 11.77
CA PHE A 301 6.80 3.46 13.08
C PHE A 301 5.92 2.79 14.14
N TYR A 302 5.07 1.83 13.75
CA TYR A 302 4.06 1.25 14.66
C TYR A 302 4.67 0.53 15.85
N SER A 303 5.84 -0.11 15.68
CA SER A 303 6.56 -0.80 16.76
C SER A 303 7.01 0.12 17.90
N GLN A 304 7.10 1.43 17.63
CA GLN A 304 7.43 2.45 18.63
C GLN A 304 6.19 3.10 19.26
N LEU A 305 4.99 2.84 18.71
CA LEU A 305 3.75 3.31 19.30
C LEU A 305 3.35 2.45 20.51
N ARG A 306 3.05 3.11 21.64
CA ARG A 306 2.65 2.43 22.87
C ARG A 306 1.17 2.67 23.17
N PRO A 307 0.35 1.61 23.33
CA PRO A 307 -1.05 1.76 23.72
C PRO A 307 -1.15 2.45 25.09
N TRP A 308 -2.19 3.26 25.28
CA TRP A 308 -2.43 4.10 26.47
C TRP A 308 -1.37 5.17 26.74
N VAL A 309 -0.36 5.30 25.87
CA VAL A 309 0.61 6.41 25.91
C VAL A 309 0.40 7.31 24.71
N HIS A 310 0.42 6.77 23.49
CA HIS A 310 0.30 7.57 22.26
C HIS A 310 -1.10 7.50 21.63
N TYR A 311 -1.91 6.50 21.99
CA TYR A 311 -3.25 6.28 21.46
C TYR A 311 -4.07 5.38 22.42
N ILE A 312 -5.40 5.36 22.26
CA ILE A 312 -6.30 4.44 22.96
C ILE A 312 -6.50 3.20 22.07
N PRO A 313 -6.12 1.99 22.51
CA PRO A 313 -6.33 0.78 21.73
C PRO A 313 -7.82 0.38 21.74
N ILE A 314 -8.33 -0.06 20.59
CA ILE A 314 -9.64 -0.71 20.45
C ILE A 314 -9.44 -2.08 19.82
N ARG A 315 -10.28 -3.06 20.17
CA ARG A 315 -10.21 -4.42 19.64
C ARG A 315 -10.39 -4.44 18.12
N ALA A 316 -9.81 -5.48 17.50
CA ALA A 316 -9.92 -5.70 16.06
C ALA A 316 -11.39 -5.75 15.58
N ASP A 317 -12.29 -6.33 16.37
CA ASP A 317 -13.73 -6.45 16.08
C ASP A 317 -14.57 -5.23 16.49
N LEU A 318 -13.96 -4.18 17.04
CA LEU A 318 -14.59 -2.98 17.59
C LEU A 318 -15.55 -3.24 18.77
N ALA A 319 -15.54 -4.43 19.37
CA ALA A 319 -16.51 -4.79 20.41
C ALA A 319 -16.41 -3.91 21.66
N ASP A 320 -15.24 -3.31 21.93
CA ASP A 320 -14.98 -2.41 23.05
C ASP A 320 -15.01 -0.93 22.67
N LEU A 321 -15.33 -0.57 21.42
CA LEU A 321 -15.25 0.82 20.96
C LEU A 321 -16.11 1.78 21.79
N GLN A 322 -17.34 1.40 22.11
CA GLN A 322 -18.24 2.22 22.95
C GLN A 322 -17.68 2.41 24.36
N GLU A 323 -17.13 1.35 24.96
CA GLU A 323 -16.48 1.40 26.28
C GLU A 323 -15.29 2.37 26.26
N LYS A 324 -14.43 2.31 25.22
CA LYS A 324 -13.26 3.17 25.09
C LYS A 324 -13.64 4.64 24.88
N ILE A 325 -14.70 4.92 24.12
CA ILE A 325 -15.23 6.28 23.97
C ILE A 325 -15.79 6.80 25.30
N HIS A 326 -16.53 5.97 26.04
CA HIS A 326 -17.05 6.34 27.36
C HIS A 326 -15.92 6.67 28.33
N TRP A 327 -14.91 5.80 28.42
CA TRP A 327 -13.71 6.03 29.23
C TRP A 327 -13.03 7.36 28.86
N ALA A 328 -12.87 7.65 27.56
CA ALA A 328 -12.21 8.86 27.10
C ALA A 328 -13.02 10.14 27.39
N ARG A 329 -14.35 10.04 27.53
CA ARG A 329 -15.23 11.13 27.96
C ARG A 329 -15.16 11.36 29.47
N GLU A 330 -15.15 10.30 30.25
CA GLU A 330 -15.05 10.39 31.72
C GLU A 330 -13.66 10.85 32.17
N GLN A 331 -12.62 10.38 31.50
CA GLN A 331 -11.22 10.69 31.79
C GLN A 331 -10.67 11.72 30.79
N ASP A 332 -11.41 12.83 30.57
CA ASP A 332 -11.11 13.83 29.53
C ASP A 332 -9.66 14.36 29.57
N GLU A 333 -9.14 14.60 30.77
CA GLU A 333 -7.77 15.10 30.94
C GLU A 333 -6.71 14.02 30.65
N GLU A 334 -6.97 12.75 30.96
CA GLU A 334 -6.08 11.66 30.58
C GLU A 334 -6.13 11.40 29.07
N ALA A 335 -7.32 11.46 28.46
CA ALA A 335 -7.46 11.39 27.00
C ALA A 335 -6.67 12.52 26.32
N ARG A 336 -6.71 13.75 26.87
CA ARG A 336 -5.91 14.89 26.39
C ARG A 336 -4.41 14.63 26.51
N LYS A 337 -3.93 14.06 27.62
CA LYS A 337 -2.51 13.71 27.80
C LYS A 337 -2.06 12.68 26.75
N ILE A 338 -2.88 11.67 26.47
CA ILE A 338 -2.61 10.68 25.42
C ILE A 338 -2.55 11.37 24.05
N ALA A 339 -3.47 12.29 23.73
CA ALA A 339 -3.44 13.06 22.49
C ALA A 339 -2.13 13.85 22.33
N VAL A 340 -1.72 14.58 23.38
CA VAL A 340 -0.46 15.36 23.38
C VAL A 340 0.76 14.45 23.21
N ALA A 341 0.78 13.30 23.86
CA ALA A 341 1.86 12.34 23.72
C ALA A 341 1.93 11.71 22.32
N GLY A 342 0.77 11.42 21.70
CA GLY A 342 0.68 11.00 20.29
C GLY A 342 1.21 12.08 19.33
N GLN A 343 0.84 13.34 19.55
CA GLN A 343 1.34 14.48 18.80
C GLN A 343 2.85 14.64 18.91
N GLN A 344 3.39 14.54 20.13
CA GLN A 344 4.82 14.64 20.35
C GLN A 344 5.56 13.46 19.71
N PHE A 345 4.98 12.26 19.73
CA PHE A 345 5.54 11.12 19.02
C PHE A 345 5.67 11.42 17.52
N ALA A 346 4.60 11.92 16.89
CA ALA A 346 4.63 12.25 15.47
C ALA A 346 5.68 13.33 15.14
N ARG A 347 5.77 14.39 15.96
CA ARG A 347 6.81 15.43 15.83
C ARG A 347 8.24 14.91 15.90
N ASN A 348 8.47 13.90 16.73
CA ASN A 348 9.83 13.40 16.98
C ASN A 348 10.26 12.28 16.03
N HIS A 349 9.31 11.63 15.33
CA HIS A 349 9.62 10.42 14.55
C HIS A 349 9.07 10.42 13.12
N LEU A 350 8.11 11.29 12.80
CA LEU A 350 7.37 11.27 11.53
C LEU A 350 7.52 12.58 10.73
N MET A 351 8.45 13.46 11.13
CA MET A 351 8.81 14.64 10.35
C MET A 351 9.77 14.26 9.22
N GLY A 352 9.88 15.10 8.19
CA GLY A 352 10.64 14.78 6.97
C GLY A 352 12.07 14.35 7.23
N ASP A 353 12.78 15.03 8.14
CA ASP A 353 14.13 14.65 8.59
C ASP A 353 14.20 13.22 9.13
N SER A 354 13.25 12.83 9.99
CA SER A 354 13.16 11.48 10.55
C SER A 354 12.86 10.43 9.48
N ILE A 355 11.96 10.76 8.54
CA ILE A 355 11.61 9.88 7.42
C ILE A 355 12.82 9.65 6.51
N PHE A 356 13.55 10.70 6.15
CA PHE A 356 14.74 10.54 5.32
C PHE A 356 15.90 9.83 6.05
N CYS A 357 16.08 10.07 7.35
CA CYS A 357 17.02 9.31 8.17
C CYS A 357 16.70 7.81 8.15
N TYR A 358 15.40 7.45 8.18
CA TYR A 358 14.97 6.06 8.07
C TYR A 358 15.39 5.47 6.71
N TYR A 359 15.09 6.13 5.59
CA TYR A 359 15.49 5.65 4.25
C TYR A 359 16.99 5.49 4.12
N TYR A 360 17.75 6.50 4.53
CA TYR A 360 19.21 6.48 4.46
C TYR A 360 19.76 5.28 5.23
N LYS A 361 19.30 5.08 6.46
CA LYS A 361 19.74 3.97 7.30
C LYS A 361 19.29 2.62 6.73
N LEU A 362 18.07 2.53 6.21
CA LEU A 362 17.54 1.32 5.59
C LEU A 362 18.40 0.85 4.43
N PHE A 363 18.69 1.75 3.49
CA PHE A 363 19.52 1.41 2.33
C PHE A 363 20.97 1.15 2.72
N GLN A 364 21.51 1.84 3.72
CA GLN A 364 22.85 1.56 4.25
C GLN A 364 22.95 0.14 4.83
N GLU A 365 22.01 -0.26 5.69
CA GLU A 365 22.01 -1.60 6.29
C GLU A 365 21.72 -2.68 5.24
N TYR A 366 20.81 -2.43 4.30
CA TYR A 366 20.53 -3.34 3.19
C TYR A 366 21.77 -3.58 2.30
N ALA A 367 22.52 -2.51 1.98
CA ALA A 367 23.72 -2.61 1.15
C ALA A 367 24.80 -3.49 1.78
N LYS A 368 24.95 -3.48 3.11
CA LYS A 368 25.90 -4.35 3.83
C LYS A 368 25.60 -5.84 3.66
N LEU A 369 24.34 -6.19 3.38
CA LEU A 369 23.92 -7.57 3.16
C LEU A 369 24.21 -8.03 1.73
N GLN A 370 24.52 -7.13 0.79
CA GLN A 370 24.75 -7.48 -0.60
C GLN A 370 26.06 -8.27 -0.78
N VAL A 371 25.98 -9.43 -1.42
CA VAL A 371 27.15 -10.31 -1.69
C VAL A 371 27.68 -10.22 -3.11
N THR A 372 26.99 -9.50 -4.00
CA THR A 372 27.40 -9.25 -5.39
C THR A 372 27.25 -7.77 -5.72
N GLU A 373 28.10 -7.26 -6.62
CA GLU A 373 28.00 -5.87 -7.09
C GLU A 373 26.76 -5.68 -7.99
N PRO A 374 25.95 -4.63 -7.77
CA PRO A 374 24.83 -4.31 -8.64
C PRO A 374 25.27 -3.98 -10.07
N LYS A 375 24.60 -4.55 -11.08
CA LYS A 375 24.89 -4.33 -12.51
C LYS A 375 23.68 -3.77 -13.25
N VAL A 376 23.88 -2.76 -14.10
CA VAL A 376 22.84 -2.26 -15.01
C VAL A 376 22.47 -3.37 -15.99
N ARG A 377 21.18 -3.67 -16.12
CA ARG A 377 20.67 -4.74 -16.99
C ARG A 377 19.90 -4.16 -18.17
N GLU A 378 19.84 -4.94 -19.24
CA GLU A 378 19.02 -4.62 -20.42
C GLU A 378 17.55 -4.41 -20.00
N GLY A 379 16.93 -3.33 -20.52
CA GLY A 379 15.57 -2.94 -20.18
C GLY A 379 15.41 -2.06 -18.94
N MET A 380 16.50 -1.76 -18.21
CA MET A 380 16.47 -0.74 -17.17
C MET A 380 16.52 0.66 -17.78
N GLU A 381 15.63 1.54 -17.34
CA GLU A 381 15.63 2.96 -17.71
C GLU A 381 16.40 3.78 -16.65
N ARG A 382 17.23 4.72 -17.11
CA ARG A 382 17.93 5.65 -16.22
C ARG A 382 16.94 6.69 -15.72
N VAL A 383 16.71 6.72 -14.40
CA VAL A 383 15.98 7.81 -13.75
C VAL A 383 16.94 8.97 -13.54
N GLU A 384 16.77 10.04 -14.32
CA GLU A 384 17.58 11.27 -14.20
C GLU A 384 17.27 11.98 -12.87
N GLN A 385 18.32 12.50 -12.22
CA GLN A 385 18.16 13.31 -11.03
C GLN A 385 17.64 14.70 -11.43
N PRO A 386 16.58 15.22 -10.80
CA PRO A 386 16.12 16.57 -11.07
C PRO A 386 17.21 17.62 -10.81
N THR A 387 17.13 18.71 -11.56
CA THR A 387 18.00 19.88 -11.36
C THR A 387 17.51 20.66 -10.13
N ASP A 388 18.45 21.17 -9.33
CA ASP A 388 18.16 21.97 -8.11
C ASP A 388 17.75 23.42 -8.45
N ASP A 389 17.14 23.65 -9.61
CA ASP A 389 16.95 24.99 -10.17
C ASP A 389 16.06 25.89 -9.29
N LEU A 390 15.17 25.29 -8.48
CA LEU A 390 14.30 25.99 -7.54
C LEU A 390 14.96 26.26 -6.18
N PHE A 391 15.91 25.42 -5.76
CA PHE A 391 16.60 25.50 -4.47
C PHE A 391 18.06 25.05 -4.64
N PRO A 392 18.95 25.93 -5.17
CA PRO A 392 20.32 25.53 -5.49
C PRO A 392 21.06 25.06 -4.23
N CYS A 393 21.32 23.75 -4.14
CA CYS A 393 22.20 23.18 -3.13
C CYS A 393 23.64 23.44 -3.55
N SER A 394 24.40 24.22 -2.78
CA SER A 394 25.84 24.45 -2.98
C SER A 394 26.71 23.21 -2.69
N CYS A 395 26.05 22.08 -2.51
CA CYS A 395 26.57 20.80 -2.07
C CYS A 395 27.32 20.19 -3.25
N HIS A 396 28.63 19.97 -3.14
CA HIS A 396 29.39 19.33 -4.21
C HIS A 396 28.83 17.92 -4.47
N ARG A 397 28.02 17.78 -5.52
CA ARG A 397 27.66 16.49 -6.11
C ARG A 397 28.95 15.94 -6.72
N ILE A 398 29.68 15.12 -5.96
CA ILE A 398 30.87 14.44 -6.49
C ILE A 398 30.37 13.55 -7.64
N PRO A 399 30.87 13.74 -8.88
CA PRO A 399 30.55 12.83 -9.97
C PRO A 399 31.10 11.44 -9.61
N GLN A 400 30.25 10.42 -9.70
CA GLN A 400 30.71 9.02 -9.70
C GLN A 400 31.37 8.67 -11.02
#